data_AF-A0A1G9DGP2-F1
#
_entry.id   AF-A0A1G9DGP2-F1
#
_cell.length_a   1.000
_cell.length_b   1.000
_cell.length_c   1.000
_cell.angle_alpha   90.00
_cell.angle_beta   90.00
_cell.angle_gamma   90.00
#
_symmetry.space_group_name_H-M   'P 1'
#
loop_
_entity.id
_entity.type
_entity.pdbx_description
1 polymer ?
#
loop_
_entity_poly.entity_id
_entity_poly.type
_entity_poly.pdbx_seq_one_letter_code
_entity_poly.pdbx_strand_id
1 'polypeptide(L)'
;MPDTALHLRPIREADTALDYPAVMGSQERLWEIFGPAWGWPRETMTYEEDRVELLRHESEAAAHRSFNYALLDEAEPAILGCVYVDPPERIGADGEISWWVVDELVGGDSEEALDALVPRWIATE
;
A
#
# COMPACT_ATOMS: atom_id res chain seq x y z
N MET A 1 -4.96 4.59 -13.65
CA MET A 1 -6.41 4.36 -13.42
C MET A 1 -7.14 4.84 -14.65
N PRO A 2 -8.45 4.55 -14.86
CA PRO A 2 -9.19 5.28 -15.89
C PRO A 2 -8.97 6.78 -15.68
N ASP A 3 -8.51 7.47 -16.71
CA ASP A 3 -8.29 8.93 -16.74
C ASP A 3 -7.20 9.50 -15.81
N THR A 4 -6.33 8.66 -15.23
CA THR A 4 -5.12 9.10 -14.51
C THR A 4 -3.86 8.39 -14.98
N ALA A 5 -2.72 9.08 -14.90
CA ALA A 5 -1.38 8.54 -15.18
C ALA A 5 -0.85 7.62 -14.05
N LEU A 6 -1.73 7.19 -13.13
CA LEU A 6 -1.35 6.36 -11.99
C LEU A 6 -1.46 4.87 -12.32
N HIS A 7 -0.59 4.04 -11.75
CA HIS A 7 -0.65 2.59 -11.86
C HIS A 7 -0.31 1.89 -10.55
N LEU A 8 -0.63 0.59 -10.50
CA LEU A 8 -0.28 -0.31 -9.41
C LEU A 8 0.72 -1.35 -9.93
N ARG A 9 1.75 -1.63 -9.13
CA ARG A 9 2.62 -2.80 -9.34
C ARG A 9 3.03 -3.41 -8.00
N PRO A 10 3.37 -4.72 -7.95
CA PRO A 10 3.90 -5.31 -6.73
C PRO A 10 5.08 -4.48 -6.20
N ILE A 11 5.06 -4.18 -4.91
CA ILE A 11 6.15 -3.50 -4.22
C ILE A 11 7.32 -4.48 -4.03
N ARG A 12 8.54 -3.97 -4.03
CA ARG A 12 9.77 -4.76 -3.90
C ARG A 12 10.67 -4.19 -2.81
N GLU A 13 11.60 -5.00 -2.32
CA GLU A 13 12.67 -4.53 -1.43
C GLU A 13 13.43 -3.31 -2.00
N ALA A 14 13.58 -3.25 -3.33
CA ALA A 14 14.27 -2.15 -4.00
C ALA A 14 13.54 -0.80 -3.89
N ASP A 15 12.26 -0.79 -3.52
CA ASP A 15 11.44 0.42 -3.42
C ASP A 15 11.58 1.16 -2.08
N THR A 16 12.37 0.67 -1.12
CA THR A 16 12.52 1.29 0.23
C THR A 16 12.89 2.77 0.18
N ALA A 17 13.69 3.19 -0.79
CA ALA A 17 14.05 4.60 -0.95
C ALA A 17 12.85 5.50 -1.29
N LEU A 18 11.78 4.94 -1.84
CA LEU A 18 10.52 5.61 -2.16
C LEU A 18 9.44 5.34 -1.10
N ASP A 19 9.40 4.14 -0.52
CA ASP A 19 8.38 3.74 0.44
C ASP A 19 8.59 4.41 1.80
N TYR A 20 9.82 4.35 2.33
CA TYR A 20 10.15 4.96 3.62
C TYR A 20 9.71 6.42 3.74
N PRO A 21 10.02 7.34 2.78
CA PRO A 21 9.51 8.72 2.87
C PRO A 21 7.99 8.83 2.70
N ALA A 22 7.33 7.95 1.94
CA ALA A 22 5.88 7.95 1.78
C ALA A 22 5.18 7.55 3.10
N VAL A 23 5.64 6.44 3.70
CA VAL A 23 5.12 5.93 4.98
C VAL A 23 5.43 6.89 6.12
N MET A 24 6.69 7.29 6.26
CA MET A 24 7.10 8.16 7.37
C MET A 24 6.60 9.60 7.22
N GLY A 25 6.38 10.07 5.98
CA GLY A 25 5.72 11.35 5.71
C GLY A 25 4.24 11.34 6.08
N SER A 26 3.61 10.16 6.07
CA SER A 26 2.20 9.96 6.40
C SER A 26 1.97 9.28 7.76
N GLN A 27 3.01 9.20 8.59
CA GLN A 27 3.09 8.28 9.73
C GLN A 27 1.95 8.47 10.74
N GLU A 28 1.65 9.71 11.13
CA GLU A 28 0.63 9.99 12.14
C GLU A 28 -0.76 9.51 11.69
N ARG A 29 -1.19 9.84 10.46
CA ARG A 29 -2.48 9.36 9.92
C ARG A 29 -2.46 7.85 9.76
N LEU A 30 -1.41 7.29 9.17
CA LEU A 30 -1.34 5.84 8.95
C LEU A 30 -1.41 5.08 10.29
N TRP A 31 -0.83 5.63 11.35
CA TRP A 31 -0.94 5.05 12.68
C TRP A 31 -2.36 5.15 13.24
N GLU A 32 -3.10 6.24 13.01
CA GLU A 32 -4.52 6.32 13.41
C GLU A 32 -5.39 5.25 12.75
N ILE A 33 -5.08 4.90 11.49
CA ILE A 33 -5.82 3.91 10.70
C ILE A 33 -5.41 2.48 11.05
N PHE A 34 -4.10 2.20 11.00
CA PHE A 34 -3.55 0.84 11.05
C PHE A 34 -2.89 0.50 12.38
N GLY A 35 -2.45 1.50 13.16
CA GLY A 35 -1.71 1.31 14.41
C GLY A 35 -2.40 0.39 15.42
N PRO A 36 -3.71 0.54 15.70
CA PRO A 36 -4.41 -0.34 16.64
C PRO A 36 -4.48 -1.81 16.20
N ALA A 37 -4.55 -2.08 14.89
CA ALA A 37 -4.69 -3.42 14.34
C ALA A 37 -3.33 -4.08 14.10
N TRP A 38 -2.38 -3.32 13.54
CA TRP A 38 -1.14 -3.84 12.97
C TRP A 38 0.11 -3.36 13.70
N GLY A 39 -0.02 -2.37 14.60
CA GLY A 39 1.14 -1.75 15.24
C GLY A 39 2.07 -1.04 14.24
N TRP A 40 1.51 -0.55 13.13
CA TRP A 40 2.22 0.05 12.01
C TRP A 40 1.56 1.35 11.53
N PRO A 41 2.33 2.34 11.02
CA PRO A 41 3.78 2.47 11.11
C PRO A 41 4.18 3.12 12.44
N ARG A 42 5.16 2.55 13.15
CA ARG A 42 5.64 3.13 14.42
C ARG A 42 6.39 4.43 14.16
N GLU A 43 6.27 5.41 15.05
CA GLU A 43 7.07 6.66 15.01
C GLU A 43 8.59 6.41 14.94
N THR A 44 9.04 5.28 15.50
CA THR A 44 10.46 4.88 15.53
C THR A 44 10.86 3.94 14.41
N MET A 45 9.99 3.71 13.43
CA MET A 45 10.30 2.85 12.29
C MET A 45 11.53 3.39 11.55
N THR A 46 12.48 2.50 11.32
CA THR A 46 13.75 2.81 10.66
C THR A 46 13.71 2.39 9.20
N TYR A 47 14.59 3.00 8.40
CA TYR A 47 14.76 2.63 6.98
C TYR A 47 15.06 1.14 6.77
N GLU A 48 15.83 0.50 7.65
CA GLU A 48 16.11 -0.94 7.53
C GLU A 48 14.90 -1.80 7.94
N GLU A 49 14.11 -1.37 8.92
CA GLU A 49 12.86 -2.09 9.26
C GLU A 49 11.87 -2.04 8.10
N ASP A 50 11.72 -0.88 7.45
CA ASP A 50 10.94 -0.70 6.23
C ASP A 50 11.44 -1.61 5.10
N ARG A 51 12.75 -1.63 4.85
CA ARG A 51 13.38 -2.54 3.87
C ARG A 51 13.08 -4.01 4.12
N VAL A 52 13.18 -4.43 5.38
CA VAL A 52 12.89 -5.82 5.77
C VAL A 52 11.41 -6.15 5.59
N GLU A 53 10.51 -5.20 5.85
CA GLU A 53 9.08 -5.36 5.60
C GLU A 53 8.78 -5.49 4.11
N LEU A 54 9.38 -4.67 3.25
CA LEU A 54 9.24 -4.80 1.81
C LEU A 54 9.79 -6.13 1.27
N LEU A 55 10.93 -6.59 1.79
CA LEU A 55 11.47 -7.91 1.43
C LEU A 55 10.52 -9.06 1.83
N ARG A 56 9.86 -8.93 3.00
CA ARG A 56 8.84 -9.88 3.44
C ARG A 56 7.65 -9.88 2.47
N HIS A 57 7.13 -8.71 2.12
CA HIS A 57 6.02 -8.57 1.18
C HIS A 57 6.35 -9.14 -0.21
N GLU A 58 7.54 -8.86 -0.73
CA GLU A 58 8.01 -9.41 -2.00
C GLU A 58 8.06 -10.95 -1.98
N SER A 59 8.55 -11.51 -0.87
CA SER A 59 8.60 -12.97 -0.66
C SER A 59 7.21 -13.60 -0.51
N GLU A 60 6.28 -12.91 0.15
CA GLU A 60 4.89 -13.36 0.30
C GLU A 60 4.12 -13.33 -1.02
N ALA A 61 4.33 -12.28 -1.83
CA ALA A 61 3.75 -12.16 -3.16
C ALA A 61 4.26 -13.28 -4.08
N ALA A 62 5.57 -13.55 -4.07
CA ALA A 62 6.16 -14.67 -4.81
C ALA A 62 5.61 -16.04 -4.37
N ALA A 63 5.20 -16.17 -3.10
CA ALA A 63 4.58 -17.37 -2.55
C ALA A 63 3.05 -17.38 -2.65
N HIS A 64 2.43 -16.35 -3.26
CA HIS A 64 0.97 -16.18 -3.38
C HIS A 64 0.24 -16.24 -2.03
N ARG A 65 0.81 -15.63 -0.99
CA ARG A 65 0.23 -15.61 0.36
C ARG A 65 -0.51 -14.33 0.69
N SER A 66 0.08 -13.21 0.32
CA SER A 66 -0.44 -11.85 0.44
C SER A 66 0.24 -11.02 -0.64
N PHE A 67 -0.35 -9.88 -0.98
CA PHE A 67 0.18 -9.00 -2.00
C PHE A 67 0.14 -7.56 -1.50
N ASN A 68 1.24 -6.84 -1.69
CA ASN A 68 1.32 -5.40 -1.47
C ASN A 68 1.70 -4.75 -2.81
N TYR A 69 0.92 -3.76 -3.23
CA TYR A 69 1.11 -3.02 -4.47
C TYR A 69 1.37 -1.55 -4.17
N ALA A 70 2.42 -1.00 -4.78
CA ALA A 70 2.70 0.43 -4.74
C ALA A 70 1.83 1.18 -5.76
N LEU A 71 1.21 2.28 -5.32
CA LEU A 71 0.58 3.28 -6.18
C LEU A 71 1.64 4.29 -6.63
N LEU A 72 1.81 4.42 -7.95
CA LEU A 72 2.85 5.23 -8.56
C LEU A 72 2.26 6.04 -9.73
N ASP A 73 2.98 7.08 -10.15
CA ASP A 73 2.78 7.69 -11.46
C ASP A 73 3.67 7.03 -12.54
N GLU A 74 3.48 7.38 -13.82
CA GLU A 74 4.25 6.83 -14.96
C GLU A 74 5.78 6.92 -14.82
N ALA A 75 6.30 7.97 -14.16
CA ALA A 75 7.75 8.17 -14.00
C ALA A 75 8.30 7.49 -12.75
N GLU A 76 7.41 7.00 -11.86
CA GLU A 76 7.71 6.36 -10.58
C GLU A 76 8.73 7.13 -9.70
N PRO A 77 8.63 8.47 -9.54
CA PRO A 77 9.60 9.23 -8.75
C PRO A 77 9.38 9.09 -7.23
N ALA A 78 8.18 8.65 -6.82
CA ALA A 78 7.76 8.47 -5.43
C ALA A 78 6.61 7.47 -5.36
N ILE A 79 6.49 6.79 -4.22
CA ILE A 79 5.29 6.02 -3.88
C ILE A 79 4.23 6.99 -3.35
N LEU A 80 3.03 6.88 -3.90
CA LEU A 80 1.90 7.77 -3.61
C LEU A 80 0.84 7.10 -2.71
N GLY A 81 1.04 5.84 -2.36
CA GLY A 81 0.12 5.01 -1.60
C GLY A 81 0.40 3.53 -1.79
N CYS A 82 -0.30 2.67 -1.06
CA CYS A 82 -0.20 1.22 -1.19
C CYS A 82 -1.58 0.56 -1.15
N VAL A 83 -1.69 -0.61 -1.77
CA VAL A 83 -2.86 -1.50 -1.72
C VAL A 83 -2.40 -2.87 -1.23
N TYR A 84 -3.02 -3.36 -0.16
CA TYR A 84 -2.77 -4.66 0.44
C TYR A 84 -3.92 -5.61 0.13
N VAL A 85 -3.57 -6.85 -0.21
CA VAL A 85 -4.50 -7.95 -0.40
C VAL A 85 -4.01 -9.10 0.44
N ASP A 86 -4.71 -9.34 1.55
CA ASP A 86 -4.34 -10.28 2.59
C ASP A 86 -5.34 -11.44 2.69
N PRO A 87 -4.92 -12.59 3.24
CA PRO A 87 -5.86 -13.67 3.54
C PRO A 87 -6.93 -13.18 4.53
N PRO A 88 -8.16 -13.70 4.43
CA PRO A 88 -9.26 -13.21 5.23
C PRO A 88 -9.09 -13.58 6.71
N GLU A 89 -9.26 -12.63 7.62
CA GLU A 89 -9.41 -12.93 9.06
C GLU A 89 -10.86 -13.34 9.38
N ARG A 90 -11.83 -12.80 8.63
CA ARG A 90 -13.25 -13.13 8.79
C ARG A 90 -13.65 -14.42 8.07
N ILE A 91 -14.29 -15.34 8.79
CA ILE A 91 -14.92 -16.53 8.22
C ILE A 91 -15.97 -16.12 7.16
N GLY A 92 -15.81 -16.66 5.94
CA GLY A 92 -16.74 -16.45 4.82
C GLY A 92 -16.36 -15.32 3.87
N ALA A 93 -15.22 -14.64 4.08
CA ALA A 93 -14.60 -13.78 3.09
C ALA A 93 -13.54 -14.55 2.29
N ASP A 94 -13.25 -14.10 1.07
CA ASP A 94 -12.19 -14.66 0.21
C ASP A 94 -10.84 -13.95 0.41
N GLY A 95 -10.85 -12.74 0.96
CA GLY A 95 -9.67 -11.93 1.25
C GLY A 95 -10.04 -10.64 1.99
N GLU A 96 -9.03 -9.97 2.51
CA GLU A 96 -9.12 -8.64 3.10
C GLU A 96 -8.28 -7.67 2.28
N ILE A 97 -8.86 -6.49 2.03
CA ILE A 97 -8.23 -5.47 1.19
C ILE A 97 -8.23 -4.18 1.97
N SER A 98 -7.06 -3.56 2.05
CA SER A 98 -6.89 -2.23 2.60
C SER A 98 -5.97 -1.43 1.69
N TRP A 99 -6.08 -0.11 1.74
CA TRP A 99 -5.24 0.76 0.95
C TRP A 99 -5.13 2.13 1.63
N TRP A 100 -4.12 2.89 1.22
CA TRP A 100 -3.94 4.27 1.64
C TRP A 100 -3.26 5.07 0.53
N VAL A 101 -3.40 6.40 0.60
CA VAL A 101 -2.61 7.37 -0.17
C VAL A 101 -1.80 8.25 0.78
N VAL A 102 -0.72 8.85 0.29
CA VAL A 102 0.07 9.83 1.06
C VAL A 102 -0.78 11.05 1.43
N ASP A 103 -0.38 11.77 2.48
CA ASP A 103 -1.12 12.91 3.05
C ASP A 103 -1.55 13.95 2.01
N GLU A 104 -0.68 14.23 1.06
CA GLU A 104 -0.89 15.24 0.03
C GLU A 104 -2.04 14.90 -0.94
N LEU A 105 -2.43 13.63 -1.02
CA LEU A 105 -3.46 13.15 -1.94
C LEU A 105 -4.82 12.91 -1.27
N VAL A 106 -4.88 13.01 0.06
CA VAL A 106 -6.13 12.83 0.82
C VAL A 106 -7.16 13.90 0.43
N GLY A 107 -8.39 13.45 0.16
CA GLY A 107 -9.51 14.25 -0.30
C GLY A 107 -9.40 14.71 -1.76
N GLY A 108 -8.40 14.23 -2.50
CA GLY A 108 -8.17 14.58 -3.89
C GLY A 108 -8.61 13.51 -4.89
N ASP A 109 -8.57 13.86 -6.17
CA ASP A 109 -9.00 12.99 -7.29
C ASP A 109 -8.24 11.65 -7.33
N SER A 110 -7.00 11.60 -6.83
CA SER A 110 -6.20 10.37 -6.80
C SER A 110 -6.71 9.37 -5.76
N GLU A 111 -7.16 9.85 -4.59
CA GLU A 111 -7.79 9.01 -3.58
C GLU A 111 -9.13 8.47 -4.09
N GLU A 112 -9.98 9.34 -4.68
CA GLU A 112 -11.25 8.94 -5.26
C GLU A 112 -11.07 7.91 -6.40
N ALA A 113 -10.06 8.10 -7.24
CA ALA A 113 -9.74 7.15 -8.31
C ALA A 113 -9.28 5.79 -7.77
N LEU A 114 -8.52 5.76 -6.65
CA LEU A 114 -8.09 4.52 -6.01
C LEU A 114 -9.26 3.78 -5.36
N ASP A 115 -10.09 4.49 -4.59
CA ASP A 115 -11.32 3.96 -3.99
C ASP A 115 -12.24 3.34 -5.05
N ALA A 116 -12.35 3.99 -6.20
CA ALA A 116 -13.13 3.52 -7.33
C ALA A 116 -12.50 2.32 -8.08
N LEU A 117 -11.17 2.25 -8.18
CA LEU A 117 -10.48 1.14 -8.85
C LEU A 117 -10.53 -0.13 -8.03
N VAL A 118 -10.11 -0.10 -6.76
CA VAL A 118 -9.75 -1.30 -5.98
C VAL A 118 -10.87 -2.35 -6.00
N PRO A 119 -12.16 -2.01 -5.74
CA PRO A 119 -13.24 -2.99 -5.81
C PRO A 119 -13.48 -3.57 -7.20
N ARG A 120 -13.28 -2.76 -8.27
CA ARG A 120 -13.47 -3.21 -9.65
C ARG A 120 -12.36 -4.16 -10.07
N TRP A 121 -11.12 -3.82 -9.75
CA TRP A 121 -9.94 -4.63 -10.07
C TRP A 121 -10.05 -6.02 -9.44
N ILE A 122 -10.41 -6.09 -8.16
CA ILE A 122 -10.59 -7.34 -7.43
C ILE A 122 -11.75 -8.18 -7.98
N ALA A 123 -12.81 -7.54 -8.49
CA ALA A 123 -13.94 -8.27 -9.07
C ALA A 123 -13.65 -8.86 -10.46
N THR A 124 -12.55 -8.44 -11.11
CA THR A 124 -12.22 -8.84 -12.50
C THR A 124 -11.08 -9.84 -12.63
N GLU A 125 -10.26 -10.00 -11.58
CA GLU A 125 -9.06 -10.87 -11.56
C GLU A 125 -9.22 -12.03 -10.59
#